data_AF-A0A9K3KLQ6-F1
#
_entry.id   AF-A0A9K3KLQ6-F1
#
_cell.length_a   1.000
_cell.length_b   1.000
_cell.length_c   1.000
_cell.angle_alpha   90.00
_cell.angle_beta   90.00
_cell.angle_gamma   90.00
#
_symmetry.space_group_name_H-M   'P 1'
#
loop_
_entity.id
_entity.type
_entity.pdbx_description
1 polymer ?
#
loop_
_entity_poly.entity_id
_entity_poly.type
_entity_poly.pdbx_seq_one_letter_code
_entity_poly.pdbx_strand_id
1 'polypeptide(L)'
;MATRPKNFTPIEDVMLCRAYVNATLNPITGTDQKMEVFWRGIKGKFDELYAEADEVQEGVARAPEALMNRYMRKIQPEMNLWIPFYKRVAEGLQMLSCFIRFLNL
;
A
#
# COMPACT_ATOMS: atom_id res chain seq x y z
N MET A 1 -27.59 20.79 3.85
CA MET A 1 -27.53 19.41 3.32
C MET A 1 -26.08 18.97 3.37
N ALA A 2 -25.74 17.93 4.14
CA ALA A 2 -24.37 17.43 4.17
C ALA A 2 -24.03 16.78 2.82
N THR A 3 -23.06 17.32 2.11
CA THR A 3 -22.56 16.78 0.84
C THR A 3 -21.94 15.41 1.11
N ARG A 4 -22.32 14.40 0.32
CA ARG A 4 -21.75 13.05 0.48
C ARG A 4 -20.23 13.10 0.28
N PRO A 5 -19.45 12.38 1.09
CA PRO A 5 -18.01 12.32 0.88
C PRO A 5 -17.72 11.74 -0.51
N LYS A 6 -16.80 12.37 -1.26
CA LYS A 6 -16.40 11.89 -2.58
C LYS A 6 -15.86 10.46 -2.46
N ASN A 7 -16.10 9.62 -3.45
CA ASN A 7 -15.54 8.27 -3.49
C ASN A 7 -14.01 8.30 -3.68
N PHE A 8 -13.35 7.19 -3.35
CA PHE A 8 -11.93 7.00 -3.63
C PHE A 8 -11.70 6.74 -5.12
N THR A 9 -10.68 7.37 -5.70
CA THR A 9 -10.24 7.15 -7.08
C THR A 9 -9.13 6.09 -7.15
N PRO A 10 -8.89 5.48 -8.33
CA PRO A 10 -7.77 4.56 -8.51
C PRO A 10 -6.41 5.21 -8.27
N ILE A 11 -6.26 6.50 -8.58
CA ILE A 11 -5.02 7.25 -8.31
C ILE A 11 -4.80 7.39 -6.80
N GLU A 12 -5.85 7.71 -6.04
CA GLU A 12 -5.79 7.73 -4.57
C GLU A 12 -5.38 6.35 -4.01
N ASP A 13 -5.89 5.24 -4.57
CA ASP A 13 -5.48 3.90 -4.13
C ASP A 13 -3.99 3.61 -4.39
N VAL A 14 -3.46 4.02 -5.55
CA VAL A 14 -2.02 3.88 -5.86
C VAL A 14 -1.16 4.67 -4.87
N MET A 15 -1.53 5.92 -4.59
CA MET A 15 -0.80 6.76 -3.63
C MET A 15 -0.89 6.19 -2.22
N LEU A 16 -2.05 5.66 -1.83
CA LEU A 16 -2.24 5.01 -0.54
C LEU A 16 -1.37 3.75 -0.38
N CYS A 17 -1.29 2.91 -1.42
CA CYS A 17 -0.39 1.76 -1.43
C CYS A 17 1.09 2.18 -1.30
N ARG A 18 1.52 3.21 -2.04
CA ARG A 18 2.89 3.74 -1.95
C ARG A 18 3.19 4.30 -0.56
N ALA A 19 2.28 5.08 0.02
CA ALA A 19 2.42 5.62 1.36
C ALA A 19 2.51 4.52 2.42
N TYR A 20 1.67 3.48 2.29
CA TYR A 20 1.71 2.31 3.18
C TYR A 20 3.07 1.61 3.13
N VAL A 21 3.59 1.32 1.93
CA VAL A 21 4.90 0.68 1.75
C VAL A 21 6.01 1.52 2.38
N ASN A 22 6.01 2.84 2.15
CA ASN A 22 6.97 3.77 2.77
C ASN A 22 6.92 3.73 4.30
N ALA A 23 5.72 3.67 4.88
CA ALA A 23 5.56 3.60 6.33
C ALA A 23 6.02 2.26 6.92
N THR A 24 5.81 1.15 6.19
CA THR A 24 6.19 -0.19 6.65
C THR A 24 7.67 -0.53 6.48
N LEU A 25 8.34 0.07 5.49
CA LEU A 25 9.76 -0.16 5.25
C LEU A 25 10.66 0.77 6.09
N ASN A 26 10.08 1.73 6.81
CA ASN A 26 10.83 2.63 7.65
C ASN A 26 11.36 1.87 8.88
N PRO A 27 12.69 1.76 9.06
CA PRO A 27 13.26 1.02 10.21
C PRO A 27 13.02 1.73 11.55
N ILE A 28 12.59 2.98 11.54
CA ILE A 28 12.34 3.80 12.74
C ILE A 28 10.96 3.48 13.35
N THR A 29 10.01 2.97 12.56
CA THR A 29 8.68 2.58 13.05
C THR A 29 8.74 1.20 13.71
N GLY A 30 8.89 1.19 15.04
CA GLY A 30 8.95 -0.04 15.83
C GLY A 30 7.61 -0.81 15.92
N THR A 31 7.71 -2.09 16.28
CA THR A 31 6.60 -3.06 16.33
C THR A 31 5.45 -2.67 17.28
N ASP A 32 5.69 -1.83 18.29
CA ASP A 32 4.72 -1.44 19.32
C ASP A 32 4.02 -0.09 19.06
N GLN A 33 4.06 0.40 17.82
CA GLN A 33 3.38 1.64 17.47
C GLN A 33 1.85 1.49 17.54
N LYS A 34 1.17 2.43 18.22
CA LYS A 34 -0.30 2.50 18.20
C LYS A 34 -0.80 2.69 16.76
N MET A 35 -1.85 1.96 16.41
CA MET A 35 -2.48 1.98 15.08
C MET A 35 -2.80 3.40 14.60
N GLU A 36 -3.33 4.26 15.47
CA GLU A 36 -3.64 5.66 15.14
C GLU A 36 -2.40 6.46 14.71
N VAL A 37 -1.27 6.26 15.38
CA VAL A 37 -0.02 6.96 15.08
C VAL A 37 0.55 6.45 13.76
N PHE A 38 0.45 5.14 13.52
CA PHE A 38 0.86 4.52 12.26
C PHE A 38 0.08 5.09 11.07
N TRP A 39 -1.26 5.15 11.16
CA TRP A 39 -2.09 5.72 10.09
C TRP A 39 -1.93 7.23 9.92
N ARG A 40 -1.59 7.96 10.98
CA ARG A 40 -1.20 9.38 10.85
C ARG A 40 0.10 9.53 10.05
N GLY A 41 1.07 8.65 10.25
CA GLY A 41 2.29 8.61 9.44
C GLY A 41 2.01 8.31 7.97
N ILE A 42 1.15 7.32 7.70
CA ILE A 42 0.69 7.01 6.33
C ILE A 42 0.00 8.22 5.71
N LYS A 43 -0.87 8.91 6.45
CA LYS A 43 -1.54 10.13 5.98
C LYS A 43 -0.55 11.21 5.55
N GLY A 44 0.48 11.48 6.37
CA GLY A 44 1.52 12.45 6.01
C GLY A 44 2.20 12.10 4.69
N LYS A 45 2.62 10.84 4.53
CA LYS A 45 3.22 10.38 3.27
C LYS A 45 2.26 10.35 2.09
N PHE A 46 0.99 10.05 2.33
CA PHE A 46 -0.03 10.12 1.30
C PHE A 46 -0.18 11.55 0.78
N ASP A 47 -0.25 12.54 1.67
CA ASP A 47 -0.39 13.95 1.27
C ASP A 47 0.81 14.46 0.50
N GLU A 48 2.03 14.10 0.94
CA GLU A 48 3.27 14.44 0.23
C GLU A 48 3.24 13.87 -1.21
N LEU A 49 2.99 12.56 -1.36
CA LEU A 49 2.94 11.90 -2.66
C LEU A 49 1.80 12.42 -3.56
N TYR A 50 0.67 12.79 -2.95
CA TYR A 50 -0.48 13.32 -3.67
C TYR A 50 -0.24 14.76 -4.14
N ALA A 51 0.47 15.57 -3.35
CA ALA A 51 0.87 16.92 -3.73
C ALA A 51 1.92 16.94 -4.85
N GLU A 52 2.78 15.92 -4.91
CA GLU A 52 3.79 15.76 -5.97
C GLU A 52 3.22 15.22 -7.29
N ALA A 53 2.01 14.66 -7.28
CA ALA A 53 1.40 14.12 -8.49
C ALA A 53 0.82 15.23 -9.36
N ASP A 54 1.44 15.51 -10.52
CA ASP A 54 1.02 16.57 -11.46
C ASP A 54 -0.45 16.49 -11.92
N GLU A 55 -1.11 15.34 -11.75
CA GLU A 55 -2.54 15.10 -12.06
C GLU A 55 -3.48 15.43 -10.89
N VAL A 56 -3.29 16.56 -10.20
CA VAL A 56 -4.13 16.95 -9.05
C VAL A 56 -5.57 17.27 -9.52
N GLN A 57 -6.41 16.24 -9.61
CA GLN A 57 -7.85 16.42 -9.46
C GLN A 57 -8.09 16.98 -8.05
N GLU A 58 -8.75 18.15 -7.97
CA GLU A 58 -9.12 18.89 -6.77
C GLU A 58 -9.44 17.95 -5.59
N GLY A 59 -8.39 17.69 -4.80
CA GLY A 59 -8.31 16.57 -3.87
C GLY A 59 -9.03 16.90 -2.58
N VAL A 60 -9.99 16.06 -2.20
CA VAL A 60 -10.65 16.18 -0.89
C VAL A 60 -9.66 15.70 0.16
N ALA A 61 -9.30 16.58 1.10
CA ALA A 61 -8.53 16.19 2.28
C ALA A 61 -9.22 15.01 2.98
N ARG A 62 -8.57 13.84 2.98
CA ARG A 62 -9.08 12.63 3.61
C ARG A 62 -8.72 12.61 5.09
N ALA A 63 -9.55 12.01 5.94
CA ALA A 63 -9.14 11.71 7.31
C ALA A 63 -8.26 10.44 7.34
N PRO A 64 -7.33 10.28 8.29
CA PRO A 64 -6.54 9.06 8.46
C PRO A 64 -7.41 7.79 8.56
N GLU A 65 -8.55 7.89 9.24
CA GLU A 65 -9.51 6.80 9.42
C GLU A 65 -10.16 6.41 8.09
N ALA A 66 -10.37 7.37 7.18
CA ALA A 66 -10.91 7.08 5.85
C ALA A 66 -9.92 6.29 5.01
N LEU A 67 -8.63 6.64 5.07
CA LEU A 67 -7.55 5.90 4.40
C LEU A 67 -7.42 4.48 4.95
N MET A 68 -7.42 4.34 6.29
CA MET A 68 -7.40 3.04 6.96
C MET A 68 -8.56 2.17 6.51
N ASN A 69 -9.80 2.70 6.55
CA ASN A 69 -10.99 1.96 6.15
C ASN A 69 -10.94 1.55 4.67
N ARG A 70 -10.45 2.42 3.79
CA ARG A 70 -10.27 2.10 2.37
C ARG A 70 -9.28 0.95 2.19
N TYR A 71 -8.12 1.04 2.85
CA TYR A 71 -7.09 0.02 2.75
C TYR A 71 -7.58 -1.34 3.26
N MET A 72 -8.09 -1.39 4.49
CA MET A 72 -8.50 -2.63 5.15
C MET A 72 -9.70 -3.31 4.48
N ARG A 73 -10.64 -2.55 3.92
CA ARG A 73 -11.88 -3.11 3.37
C ARG A 73 -11.85 -3.41 1.88
N LYS A 74 -10.94 -2.79 1.12
CA LYS A 74 -10.89 -2.91 -0.34
C LYS A 74 -9.53 -3.38 -0.82
N ILE A 75 -8.50 -2.60 -0.53
CA ILE A 75 -7.14 -2.85 -1.05
C ILE A 75 -6.55 -4.15 -0.49
N GLN A 76 -6.54 -4.31 0.83
CA GLN A 76 -5.92 -5.47 1.47
C GLN A 76 -6.58 -6.80 1.09
N PRO A 77 -7.93 -6.93 1.09
CA PRO A 77 -8.58 -8.15 0.61
C PRO A 77 -8.21 -8.48 -0.84
N GLU A 78 -8.16 -7.48 -1.73
CA GLU A 78 -7.76 -7.68 -3.12
C GLU A 78 -6.29 -8.13 -3.22
N MET A 79 -5.38 -7.49 -2.48
CA MET A 79 -3.97 -7.90 -2.40
C MET A 79 -3.81 -9.34 -1.91
N ASN A 80 -4.59 -9.73 -0.89
CA ASN A 80 -4.54 -11.08 -0.31
C ASN A 80 -4.90 -12.17 -1.33
N LEU A 81 -5.72 -11.87 -2.34
CA LEU A 81 -6.01 -12.80 -3.44
C LEU A 81 -4.78 -13.02 -4.34
N TRP A 82 -3.92 -12.01 -4.49
CA TRP A 82 -2.75 -12.05 -5.36
C TRP A 82 -1.50 -12.63 -4.70
N ILE A 83 -1.35 -12.49 -3.38
CA ILE A 83 -0.18 -12.98 -2.62
C ILE A 83 0.14 -14.47 -2.91
N PRO A 84 -0.83 -15.41 -2.91
CA PRO A 84 -0.55 -16.82 -3.21
C PRO A 84 0.01 -17.04 -4.62
N PHE A 85 -0.43 -16.25 -5.61
CA PHE A 85 0.09 -16.35 -6.97
C PHE A 85 1.56 -15.91 -7.03
N TYR A 86 1.89 -14.78 -6.40
CA TYR A 86 3.27 -14.30 -6.32
C TYR A 86 4.19 -15.27 -5.60
N LYS A 87 3.74 -15.88 -4.49
CA LYS A 87 4.54 -16.90 -3.77
C LYS A 87 4.88 -18.08 -4.67
N ARG A 88 3.90 -18.63 -5.40
CA ARG A 88 4.13 -19.74 -6.33
C ARG A 88 5.11 -19.40 -7.44
N VAL A 89 5.00 -18.21 -8.03
CA VAL A 89 5.93 -17.76 -9.09
C VAL A 89 7.34 -17.57 -8.53
N ALA A 90 7.46 -16.95 -7.35
CA ALA A 90 8.75 -16.74 -6.68
C ALA A 90 9.43 -18.07 -6.34
N GLU A 91 8.69 -19.03 -5.77
CA GLU A 91 9.20 -20.39 -5.49
C GLU A 91 9.60 -21.14 -6.77
N GLY A 92 8.82 -21.01 -7.85
CA GLY A 92 9.14 -21.60 -9.14
C GLY A 92 10.42 -21.03 -9.78
N LEU A 93 10.63 -19.71 -9.70
CA LEU A 93 11.86 -19.07 -10.14
C LEU A 93 13.06 -19.50 -9.28
N GLN A 94 12.87 -19.64 -7.97
CA GLN A 94 13.90 -20.12 -7.06
C GLN A 94 14.29 -21.57 -7.39
N MET A 95 13.31 -22.45 -7.67
CA MET A 95 13.56 -23.81 -8.14
C MET A 95 14.33 -23.86 -9.46
N LEU A 96 13.98 -23.02 -10.45
CA LEU A 96 14.71 -22.92 -11.72
C LEU A 96 16.17 -22.49 -11.50
N SER A 97 16.41 -21.51 -10.63
CA SER A 97 17.78 -21.08 -10.28
C SER A 97 18.59 -22.18 -9.60
N CYS A 98 17.96 -23.00 -8.76
CA CYS A 98 18.58 -24.18 -8.15
C CYS A 98 18.86 -25.27 -9.20
N PHE A 99 17.95 -25.49 -10.15
CA PHE A 99 18.11 -26.48 -11.20
C PHE A 99 19.24 -26.12 -12.18
N ILE A 100 19.36 -24.85 -12.56
CA ILE A 100 20.47 -24.36 -13.40
C ILE A 100 21.82 -24.49 -12.67
N ARG A 101 21.87 -24.24 -11.36
CA ARG A 101 23.08 -24.47 -10.55
C ARG A 101 23.44 -25.96 -10.43
N PHE A 102 22.43 -26.83 -10.39
CA PHE A 102 22.63 -28.28 -10.32
C PHE A 102 23.06 -28.89 -11.67
N LEU A 103 22.67 -28.30 -12.81
CA LEU A 103 23.08 -28.73 -14.15
C LEU A 103 24.46 -28.20 -14.60
N ASN A 104 25.06 -27.27 -13.86
CA ASN A 104 26.40 -26.73 -14.11
C ASN A 104 27.46 -27.28 -13.12
N LEU A 105 27.14 -28.36 -12.42
CA LEU A 105 28.05 -29.20 -11.62
C LEU A 105 28.15 -30.59 -12.24
#